data_AF-A0A7J8DSP4-F1
#
_entry.id   AF-A0A7J8DSP4-F1
#
_cell.length_a   1.000
_cell.length_b   1.000
_cell.length_c   1.000
_cell.angle_alpha   90.00
_cell.angle_beta   90.00
_cell.angle_gamma   90.00
#
_symmetry.space_group_name_H-M   'P 1'
#
loop_
_entity.id
_entity.type
_entity.pdbx_description
1 polymer ?
#
loop_
_entity_poly.entity_id
_entity_poly.type
_entity_poly.pdbx_seq_one_letter_code
_entity_poly.pdbx_strand_id
1 'polypeptide(L)'
;MLLRSLLMVTSGYKAKTIVTALPGSFLDPLLSPSLMEDYELRQLVLEVMHNLMDRHDNRAKLRGIRIIPDVADLKIKREKICRQDASFMKKNGQQLYRHIYLGCKEEDNVQKNYELLYTSLALMTIELANEEVVIDLIRLAIALQDSAIINEDSLPMFHRCGIMALVAAYLNFVSQMIAVPAFCQHVTKVIEIRTMEAPYFLPEHIFRDKCMLPKSLEKHDKNLYFLTNKIAESLGGSGYSVERLSAPYVPQVTDEDRLSRRKSIVDTVSIQVDILSNSIPSDDMSTRVYPPEL
;
A
#
# COMPACT_ATOMS: atom_id res chain seq x y z
N MET A 1 -2.23 2.84 -21.33
CA MET A 1 -3.51 3.36 -21.88
C MET A 1 -4.74 2.73 -21.23
N LEU A 2 -4.81 1.39 -21.06
CA LEU A 2 -5.97 0.71 -20.48
C LEU A 2 -6.40 1.24 -19.09
N LEU A 3 -5.47 1.40 -18.14
CA LEU A 3 -5.81 1.87 -16.79
C LEU A 3 -6.34 3.31 -16.76
N ARG A 4 -5.85 4.20 -17.64
CA ARG A 4 -6.39 5.56 -17.77
C ARG A 4 -7.82 5.54 -18.33
N SER A 5 -8.10 4.67 -19.30
CA SER A 5 -9.46 4.45 -19.79
C SER A 5 -10.36 3.87 -18.68
N LEU A 6 -9.85 2.91 -17.91
CA LEU A 6 -10.57 2.32 -16.78
C LEU A 6 -10.88 3.36 -15.70
N LEU A 7 -9.93 4.24 -15.38
CA LEU A 7 -10.14 5.36 -14.46
C LEU A 7 -11.27 6.28 -14.93
N MET A 8 -11.32 6.55 -16.25
CA MET A 8 -12.37 7.38 -16.83
C MET A 8 -13.75 6.73 -16.73
N VAL A 9 -13.88 5.44 -17.08
CA VAL A 9 -15.19 4.75 -17.07
C VAL A 9 -15.69 4.40 -15.67
N THR A 10 -14.78 4.30 -14.69
CA THR A 10 -15.17 4.09 -13.28
C THR A 10 -15.52 5.39 -12.57
N SER A 11 -15.25 6.54 -13.17
CA SER A 11 -15.60 7.85 -12.60
C SER A 11 -17.12 7.98 -12.47
N GLY A 12 -17.61 8.20 -11.25
CA GLY A 12 -19.04 8.31 -10.96
C GLY A 12 -19.80 6.98 -10.94
N TYR A 13 -19.11 5.84 -11.09
CA TYR A 13 -19.72 4.53 -10.92
C TYR A 13 -20.14 4.32 -9.46
N LYS A 14 -21.38 3.86 -9.23
CA LYS A 14 -21.92 3.59 -7.90
C LYS A 14 -22.45 2.17 -7.83
N ALA A 15 -21.59 1.27 -7.35
CA ALA A 15 -21.99 -0.09 -7.11
C ALA A 15 -22.96 -0.20 -5.93
N LYS A 16 -23.91 -1.14 -5.99
CA LYS A 16 -24.72 -1.50 -4.81
C LYS A 16 -23.90 -2.34 -3.84
N THR A 17 -23.13 -3.31 -4.36
CA THR A 17 -22.24 -4.17 -3.57
C THR A 17 -20.88 -4.27 -4.23
N ILE A 18 -19.84 -4.48 -3.43
CA ILE A 18 -18.46 -4.43 -3.93
C ILE A 18 -18.18 -5.52 -4.97
N VAL A 19 -18.84 -6.68 -4.86
CA VAL A 19 -18.69 -7.79 -5.81
C VAL A 19 -19.13 -7.40 -7.22
N THR A 20 -20.07 -6.46 -7.36
CA THR A 20 -20.51 -5.97 -8.67
C THR A 20 -19.54 -4.94 -9.28
N ALA A 21 -18.74 -4.27 -8.45
CA ALA A 21 -17.70 -3.33 -8.88
C ALA A 21 -16.37 -4.04 -9.15
N LEU A 22 -16.02 -4.97 -8.27
CA LEU A 22 -14.76 -5.68 -8.18
C LEU A 22 -15.04 -7.19 -8.03
N PRO A 23 -15.49 -7.87 -9.11
CA PRO A 23 -15.52 -9.32 -9.12
C PRO A 23 -14.12 -9.89 -8.85
N GLY A 24 -14.02 -11.03 -8.16
CA GLY A 24 -12.70 -11.63 -7.83
C GLY A 24 -11.82 -11.89 -9.07
N SER A 25 -12.42 -12.26 -10.20
CA SER A 25 -11.71 -12.46 -11.47
C SER A 25 -11.12 -11.18 -12.07
N PHE A 26 -11.61 -10.01 -11.65
CA PHE A 26 -11.12 -8.70 -12.06
C PHE A 26 -10.14 -8.09 -11.04
N LEU A 27 -10.22 -8.54 -9.78
CA LEU A 27 -9.41 -8.00 -8.70
C LEU A 27 -7.91 -8.23 -8.92
N ASP A 28 -7.49 -9.46 -9.21
CA ASP A 28 -6.07 -9.76 -9.44
C ASP A 28 -5.50 -8.98 -10.65
N PRO A 29 -6.13 -8.98 -11.84
CA PRO A 29 -5.67 -8.17 -12.97
C PRO A 29 -5.62 -6.66 -12.72
N LEU A 30 -6.48 -6.14 -11.85
CA LEU A 30 -6.47 -4.72 -11.48
C LEU A 30 -5.35 -4.41 -10.48
N LEU A 31 -5.09 -5.30 -9.53
CA LEU A 31 -4.12 -5.06 -8.47
C LEU A 31 -2.68 -5.43 -8.87
N SER A 32 -2.46 -6.37 -9.78
CA SER A 32 -1.09 -6.77 -10.19
C SER A 32 -0.22 -5.61 -10.70
N PRO A 33 -0.72 -4.61 -11.45
CA PRO A 33 0.09 -3.45 -11.84
C PRO A 33 0.50 -2.57 -10.65
N SER A 34 -0.18 -2.67 -9.50
CA SER A 34 0.22 -1.94 -8.29
C SER A 34 1.46 -2.51 -7.59
N LEU A 35 1.95 -3.66 -8.05
CA LEU A 35 3.19 -4.30 -7.57
C LEU A 35 4.40 -3.97 -8.45
N MET A 36 4.23 -3.07 -9.43
CA MET A 36 5.31 -2.61 -10.27
C MET A 36 5.98 -1.38 -9.65
N GLU A 37 7.25 -1.17 -10.00
CA GLU A 37 8.06 -0.06 -9.49
C GLU A 37 7.55 1.31 -9.93
N ASP A 38 6.68 1.45 -10.94
CA ASP A 38 6.19 2.76 -11.40
C ASP A 38 5.14 3.38 -10.46
N TYR A 39 5.51 4.43 -9.71
CA TYR A 39 4.60 5.11 -8.79
C TYR A 39 3.35 5.68 -9.47
N GLU A 40 3.42 6.18 -10.72
CA GLU A 40 2.26 6.73 -11.41
C GLU A 40 1.28 5.61 -11.75
N LEU A 41 1.78 4.44 -12.13
CA LEU A 41 0.98 3.26 -12.37
C LEU A 41 0.27 2.79 -11.10
N ARG A 42 0.97 2.76 -9.96
CA ARG A 42 0.36 2.43 -8.66
C ARG A 42 -0.71 3.45 -8.27
N GLN A 43 -0.49 4.74 -8.53
CA GLN A 43 -1.51 5.77 -8.32
C GLN A 43 -2.75 5.48 -9.16
N LEU A 44 -2.62 5.18 -10.45
CA LEU A 44 -3.77 4.88 -11.32
C LEU A 44 -4.59 3.69 -10.81
N VAL A 45 -3.93 2.62 -10.35
CA VAL A 45 -4.63 1.45 -9.77
C VAL A 45 -5.39 1.86 -8.51
N LEU A 46 -4.77 2.60 -7.59
CA LEU A 46 -5.41 3.08 -6.37
C LEU A 46 -6.62 3.98 -6.68
N GLU A 47 -6.49 4.89 -7.64
CA GLU A 47 -7.58 5.79 -8.04
C GLU A 47 -8.77 5.04 -8.66
N VAL A 48 -8.51 4.01 -9.48
CA VAL A 48 -9.56 3.11 -10.01
C VAL A 48 -10.23 2.34 -8.86
N MET A 49 -9.44 1.77 -7.96
CA MET A 49 -9.94 1.04 -6.79
C MET A 49 -10.83 1.93 -5.93
N HIS A 50 -10.44 3.19 -5.69
CA HIS A 50 -11.25 4.15 -4.95
C HIS A 50 -12.57 4.46 -5.64
N ASN A 51 -12.58 4.66 -6.95
CA ASN A 51 -13.81 4.89 -7.71
C ASN A 51 -14.79 3.71 -7.61
N LEU A 52 -14.27 2.47 -7.60
CA LEU A 52 -15.09 1.27 -7.50
C LEU A 52 -15.59 1.02 -6.06
N MET A 53 -14.84 1.44 -5.04
CA MET A 53 -15.19 1.27 -3.63
C MET A 53 -16.11 2.38 -3.09
N ASP A 54 -15.91 3.64 -3.50
CA ASP A 54 -16.54 4.82 -2.89
C ASP A 54 -17.99 5.03 -3.32
N ARG A 55 -18.91 4.24 -2.78
CA ARG A 55 -20.34 4.27 -3.13
C ARG A 55 -21.05 5.56 -2.69
N HIS A 56 -20.55 6.20 -1.64
CA HIS A 56 -21.21 7.33 -0.99
C HIS A 56 -20.50 8.68 -1.19
N ASP A 57 -19.59 8.76 -2.16
CA ASP A 57 -18.82 9.97 -2.52
C ASP A 57 -18.04 10.55 -1.32
N ASN A 58 -17.42 9.70 -0.50
CA ASN A 58 -16.61 10.10 0.64
C ASN A 58 -15.16 10.44 0.27
N ARG A 59 -14.65 9.97 -0.86
CA ARG A 59 -13.25 10.16 -1.30
C ARG A 59 -12.83 11.62 -1.29
N ALA A 60 -13.70 12.53 -1.74
CA ALA A 60 -13.39 13.96 -1.77
C ALA A 60 -13.11 14.54 -0.36
N LYS A 61 -13.75 14.00 0.69
CA LYS A 61 -13.60 14.43 2.09
C LYS A 61 -12.28 13.94 2.71
N LEU A 62 -11.72 12.88 2.13
CA LEU A 62 -10.49 12.21 2.56
C LEU A 62 -9.24 12.74 1.82
N ARG A 63 -9.38 13.69 0.88
CA ARG A 63 -8.25 14.29 0.16
C ARG A 63 -7.29 15.00 1.12
N GLY A 64 -5.99 14.86 0.84
CA GLY A 64 -4.93 15.41 1.67
C GLY A 64 -4.80 14.63 2.97
N ILE A 65 -3.78 13.76 3.05
CA ILE A 65 -3.49 13.00 4.26
C ILE A 65 -3.17 13.96 5.40
N ARG A 66 -3.86 13.78 6.53
CA ARG A 66 -3.78 14.66 7.70
C ARG A 66 -4.27 13.95 8.95
N ILE A 67 -3.89 14.46 10.11
CA ILE A 67 -4.59 14.22 11.37
C ILE A 67 -5.91 14.98 11.32
N ILE A 68 -7.02 14.26 11.44
CA ILE A 68 -8.36 14.83 11.45
C ILE A 68 -8.71 15.16 12.91
N PRO A 69 -8.94 16.43 13.27
CA PRO A 69 -9.29 16.80 14.64
C PRO A 69 -10.62 16.21 15.08
N ASP A 70 -11.64 16.31 14.22
CA ASP A 70 -12.96 15.71 14.43
C ASP A 70 -13.48 15.13 13.10
N VAL A 71 -13.66 13.81 13.06
CA VAL A 71 -14.22 13.10 11.91
C VAL A 71 -15.70 13.44 11.66
N ALA A 72 -16.44 13.89 12.67
CA ALA A 72 -17.83 14.30 12.51
C ALA A 72 -17.98 15.47 11.53
N ASP A 73 -17.01 16.39 11.50
CA ASP A 73 -16.99 17.54 10.57
C ASP A 73 -16.91 17.13 9.10
N LEU A 74 -16.32 15.95 8.82
CA LEU A 74 -16.26 15.43 7.46
C LEU A 74 -17.64 14.97 6.95
N LYS A 75 -18.61 14.74 7.85
CA LYS A 75 -19.96 14.25 7.49
C LYS A 75 -19.87 13.00 6.62
N ILE A 76 -19.08 12.03 7.06
CA ILE A 76 -18.89 10.75 6.37
C ILE A 76 -20.25 10.05 6.23
N LYS A 77 -20.57 9.63 5.01
CA LYS A 77 -21.78 8.85 4.72
C LYS A 77 -21.40 7.38 4.79
N ARG A 78 -22.04 6.62 5.67
CA ARG A 78 -21.75 5.20 5.87
C ARG A 78 -23.05 4.42 6.03
N GLU A 79 -23.11 3.27 5.39
CA GLU A 79 -24.16 2.28 5.60
C GLU A 79 -23.60 1.08 6.37
N LYS A 80 -24.49 0.30 6.99
CA LYS A 80 -24.12 -0.97 7.59
C LYS A 80 -23.70 -1.93 6.48
N ILE A 81 -22.53 -2.55 6.62
CA ILE A 81 -22.02 -3.53 5.66
C ILE A 81 -23.04 -4.66 5.40
N CYS A 82 -23.24 -5.01 4.13
CA CYS A 82 -24.13 -6.11 3.76
C CYS A 82 -23.40 -7.48 3.82
N ARG A 83 -24.16 -8.58 3.85
CA ARG A 83 -23.59 -9.95 3.90
C ARG A 83 -22.67 -10.24 2.70
N GLN A 84 -23.01 -9.75 1.51
CA GLN A 84 -22.21 -9.97 0.30
C GLN A 84 -20.84 -9.30 0.39
N ASP A 85 -20.79 -8.05 0.88
CA ASP A 85 -19.54 -7.31 1.07
C ASP A 85 -18.69 -7.94 2.19
N ALA A 86 -19.32 -8.39 3.28
CA ALA A 86 -18.63 -9.13 4.34
C ALA A 86 -18.01 -10.45 3.82
N SER A 87 -18.75 -11.21 2.99
CA SER A 87 -18.22 -12.41 2.34
C SER A 87 -17.10 -12.09 1.36
N PHE A 88 -17.19 -10.97 0.62
CA PHE A 88 -16.13 -10.51 -0.25
C PHE A 88 -14.85 -10.21 0.55
N MET A 89 -14.95 -9.47 1.66
CA MET A 89 -13.79 -9.18 2.51
C MET A 89 -13.18 -10.42 3.12
N LYS A 90 -14.00 -11.41 3.52
CA LYS A 90 -13.51 -12.70 3.99
C LYS A 90 -12.70 -13.45 2.94
N LYS A 91 -13.11 -13.37 1.66
CA LYS A 91 -12.45 -14.08 0.55
C LYS A 91 -11.24 -13.34 -0.01
N ASN A 92 -11.35 -12.03 -0.19
CA ASN A 92 -10.41 -11.23 -0.97
C ASN A 92 -9.67 -10.17 -0.14
N GLY A 93 -10.03 -9.98 1.14
CA GLY A 93 -9.44 -8.93 1.98
C GLY A 93 -7.92 -9.03 2.10
N GLN A 94 -7.37 -10.25 2.14
CA GLN A 94 -5.93 -10.47 2.19
C GLN A 94 -5.18 -9.89 0.99
N GLN A 95 -5.76 -9.96 -0.21
CA GLN A 95 -5.18 -9.33 -1.40
C GLN A 95 -5.16 -7.80 -1.21
N LEU A 96 -6.29 -7.19 -0.83
CA LEU A 96 -6.37 -5.75 -0.59
C LEU A 96 -5.34 -5.27 0.45
N TYR A 97 -5.24 -5.97 1.59
CA TYR A 97 -4.28 -5.64 2.65
C TYR A 97 -2.84 -5.74 2.15
N ARG A 98 -2.54 -6.77 1.35
CA ARG A 98 -1.21 -7.00 0.80
C ARG A 98 -0.79 -5.89 -0.14
N HIS A 99 -1.68 -5.45 -1.03
CA HIS A 99 -1.39 -4.36 -1.97
C HIS A 99 -1.15 -3.03 -1.24
N ILE A 100 -1.87 -2.76 -0.15
CA ILE A 100 -1.59 -1.60 0.69
C ILE A 100 -0.25 -1.76 1.41
N TYR A 101 0.03 -2.95 1.98
CA TYR A 101 1.28 -3.23 2.70
C TYR A 101 2.51 -3.03 1.82
N LEU A 102 2.54 -3.67 0.65
CA LEU A 102 3.66 -3.58 -0.29
C LEU A 102 3.74 -2.19 -0.91
N GLY A 103 2.60 -1.62 -1.32
CA GLY A 103 2.56 -0.30 -1.93
C GLY A 103 3.13 0.81 -1.02
N CYS A 104 3.06 0.67 0.30
CA CYS A 104 3.69 1.61 1.25
C CYS A 104 5.22 1.54 1.26
N LYS A 105 5.79 0.41 0.83
CA LYS A 105 7.22 0.07 0.94
C LYS A 105 8.00 0.29 -0.37
N GLU A 106 7.39 0.94 -1.36
CA GLU A 106 8.07 1.27 -2.62
C GLU A 106 8.93 2.53 -2.49
N GLU A 107 10.15 2.49 -3.01
CA GLU A 107 11.18 3.54 -2.86
C GLU A 107 10.95 4.76 -3.75
N ASP A 108 10.13 4.67 -4.78
CA ASP A 108 9.79 5.80 -5.66
C ASP A 108 8.45 6.46 -5.27
N ASN A 109 7.87 6.06 -4.13
CA ASN A 109 6.65 6.69 -3.61
C ASN A 109 6.82 8.18 -3.35
N VAL A 110 5.94 8.98 -3.94
CA VAL A 110 5.78 10.40 -3.60
C VAL A 110 4.63 10.60 -2.61
N GLN A 111 4.45 11.83 -2.09
CA GLN A 111 3.35 12.19 -1.18
C GLN A 111 1.99 11.65 -1.66
N LYS A 112 1.67 11.84 -2.94
CA LYS A 112 0.40 11.41 -3.52
C LYS A 112 0.16 9.90 -3.38
N ASN A 113 1.21 9.07 -3.41
CA ASN A 113 1.08 7.63 -3.17
C ASN A 113 0.61 7.34 -1.74
N TYR A 114 1.22 7.98 -0.73
CA TYR A 114 0.80 7.86 0.67
C TYR A 114 -0.62 8.38 0.90
N GLU A 115 -1.02 9.47 0.25
CA GLU A 115 -2.39 9.98 0.30
C GLU A 115 -3.42 8.99 -0.25
N LEU A 116 -3.11 8.35 -1.38
CA LEU A 116 -3.99 7.36 -1.98
C LEU A 116 -4.04 6.06 -1.15
N LEU A 117 -2.92 5.62 -0.58
CA LEU A 117 -2.87 4.46 0.32
C LEU A 117 -3.66 4.70 1.62
N TYR A 118 -3.55 5.90 2.21
CA TYR A 118 -4.40 6.34 3.31
C TYR A 118 -5.89 6.32 2.92
N THR A 119 -6.21 6.84 1.74
CA THR A 119 -7.59 6.85 1.22
C THR A 119 -8.13 5.43 1.04
N SER A 120 -7.30 4.47 0.62
CA SER A 120 -7.69 3.05 0.54
C SER A 120 -8.09 2.51 1.92
N LEU A 121 -7.26 2.72 2.94
CA LEU A 121 -7.55 2.28 4.31
C LEU A 121 -8.85 2.92 4.85
N ALA A 122 -9.03 4.22 4.61
CA ALA A 122 -10.21 4.95 5.03
C ALA A 122 -11.48 4.48 4.29
N LEU A 123 -11.45 4.32 2.96
CA LEU A 123 -12.59 3.81 2.19
C LEU A 123 -12.94 2.37 2.57
N MET A 124 -11.96 1.50 2.79
CA MET A 124 -12.23 0.14 3.30
C MET A 124 -12.91 0.18 4.67
N THR A 125 -12.50 1.10 5.55
CA THR A 125 -13.12 1.31 6.87
C THR A 125 -14.57 1.80 6.74
N ILE A 126 -14.84 2.72 5.82
CA ILE A 126 -16.18 3.31 5.64
C ILE A 126 -17.13 2.31 4.95
N GLU A 127 -16.67 1.67 3.88
CA GLU A 127 -17.53 0.94 2.95
C GLU A 127 -17.61 -0.56 3.24
N LEU A 128 -16.54 -1.15 3.77
CA LEU A 128 -16.33 -2.60 3.79
C LEU A 128 -16.01 -3.16 5.17
N ALA A 129 -16.01 -2.36 6.23
CA ALA A 129 -15.60 -2.83 7.55
C ALA A 129 -16.77 -3.25 8.45
N ASN A 130 -16.71 -4.51 8.86
CA ASN A 130 -17.27 -5.01 10.13
C ASN A 130 -16.16 -5.03 11.20
N GLU A 131 -16.48 -5.56 12.38
CA GLU A 131 -15.57 -5.63 13.53
C GLU A 131 -14.28 -6.41 13.21
N GLU A 132 -14.37 -7.49 12.45
CA GLU A 132 -13.20 -8.29 12.04
C GLU A 132 -12.28 -7.53 11.08
N VAL A 133 -12.86 -6.87 10.08
CA VAL A 133 -12.12 -6.08 9.10
C VAL A 133 -11.44 -4.88 9.77
N VAL A 134 -12.10 -4.22 10.73
CA VAL A 134 -11.45 -3.17 11.54
C VAL A 134 -10.20 -3.71 12.22
N ILE A 135 -10.28 -4.86 12.87
CA ILE A 135 -9.11 -5.46 13.53
C ILE A 135 -8.01 -5.78 12.52
N ASP A 136 -8.33 -6.35 11.36
CA ASP A 136 -7.32 -6.66 10.34
C ASP A 136 -6.66 -5.39 9.76
N LEU A 137 -7.41 -4.30 9.60
CA LEU A 137 -6.84 -3.02 9.17
C LEU A 137 -5.95 -2.38 10.25
N ILE A 138 -6.31 -2.50 11.52
CA ILE A 138 -5.44 -2.07 12.64
C ILE A 138 -4.16 -2.92 12.67
N ARG A 139 -4.25 -4.23 12.49
CA ARG A 139 -3.07 -5.13 12.39
C ARG A 139 -2.17 -4.75 11.23
N LEU A 140 -2.75 -4.40 10.08
CA LEU A 140 -2.02 -3.92 8.91
C LEU A 140 -1.27 -2.60 9.23
N ALA A 141 -1.92 -1.66 9.92
CA ALA A 141 -1.30 -0.40 10.32
C ALA A 141 -0.14 -0.60 11.30
N ILE A 142 -0.28 -1.52 12.27
CA ILE A 142 0.79 -1.90 13.19
C ILE A 142 1.96 -2.53 12.42
N ALA A 143 1.69 -3.49 11.51
CA ALA A 143 2.73 -4.13 10.72
C ALA A 143 3.49 -3.14 9.82
N LEU A 144 2.79 -2.15 9.24
CA LEU A 144 3.40 -1.05 8.49
C LEU A 144 4.34 -0.24 9.39
N GLN A 145 3.91 0.15 10.59
CA GLN A 145 4.76 0.84 11.56
C GLN A 145 6.01 0.00 11.88
N ASP A 146 5.83 -1.27 12.23
CA ASP A 146 6.94 -2.16 12.59
C ASP A 146 7.93 -2.32 11.43
N SER A 147 7.44 -2.44 10.19
CA SER A 147 8.29 -2.50 9.00
C SER A 147 9.17 -1.25 8.84
N ALA A 148 8.63 -0.06 9.13
CA ALA A 148 9.39 1.19 9.07
C ALA A 148 10.40 1.34 10.21
N ILE A 149 10.15 0.71 11.37
CA ILE A 149 11.09 0.68 12.49
C ILE A 149 12.25 -0.28 12.21
N ILE A 150 11.94 -1.54 11.88
CA ILE A 150 12.93 -2.60 11.66
C ILE A 150 13.74 -2.31 10.39
N ASN A 151 13.07 -1.84 9.34
CA ASN A 151 13.66 -1.43 8.06
C ASN A 151 14.47 -2.52 7.35
N GLU A 152 13.94 -3.74 7.28
CA GLU A 152 14.59 -4.88 6.61
C GLU A 152 14.90 -4.60 5.14
N ASP A 153 14.03 -3.86 4.45
CA ASP A 153 14.18 -3.51 3.03
C ASP A 153 15.08 -2.29 2.79
N SER A 154 15.74 -1.76 3.83
CA SER A 154 16.67 -0.63 3.73
C SER A 154 16.07 0.66 3.15
N LEU A 155 14.78 0.90 3.37
CA LEU A 155 14.08 2.07 2.84
C LEU A 155 14.73 3.40 3.29
N PRO A 156 14.79 4.40 2.39
CA PRO A 156 15.22 5.74 2.75
C PRO A 156 14.35 6.35 3.86
N MET A 157 14.94 7.25 4.66
CA MET A 157 14.28 7.82 5.84
C MET A 157 12.96 8.53 5.52
N PHE A 158 12.85 9.15 4.35
CA PHE A 158 11.62 9.77 3.89
C PHE A 158 10.46 8.76 3.85
N HIS A 159 10.66 7.58 3.23
CA HIS A 159 9.62 6.56 3.13
C HIS A 159 9.26 5.98 4.49
N ARG A 160 10.26 5.73 5.34
CA ARG A 160 10.02 5.28 6.72
C ARG A 160 9.14 6.26 7.49
N CYS A 161 9.44 7.56 7.40
CA CYS A 161 8.63 8.61 8.01
C CYS A 161 7.26 8.77 7.34
N GLY A 162 7.17 8.58 6.01
CA GLY A 162 5.92 8.58 5.25
C GLY A 162 4.97 7.46 5.68
N ILE A 163 5.49 6.26 5.91
CA ILE A 163 4.74 5.13 6.48
C ILE A 163 4.24 5.49 7.89
N MET A 164 5.10 6.06 8.74
CA MET A 164 4.72 6.49 10.10
C MET A 164 3.59 7.53 10.10
N ALA A 165 3.66 8.50 9.19
CA ALA A 165 2.63 9.51 8.98
C ALA A 165 1.31 8.91 8.48
N LEU A 166 1.38 7.95 7.55
CA LEU A 166 0.23 7.23 7.06
C LEU A 166 -0.47 6.44 8.18
N VAL A 167 0.30 5.73 9.00
CA VAL A 167 -0.21 5.00 10.16
C VAL A 167 -0.84 5.97 11.16
N ALA A 168 -0.23 7.11 11.45
CA ALA A 168 -0.79 8.12 12.36
C ALA A 168 -2.13 8.65 11.87
N ALA A 169 -2.20 9.06 10.59
CA ALA A 169 -3.43 9.56 9.98
C ALA A 169 -4.52 8.48 9.98
N TYR A 170 -4.18 7.23 9.65
CA TYR A 170 -5.15 6.15 9.61
C TYR A 170 -5.67 5.79 11.00
N LEU A 171 -4.80 5.61 12.00
CA LEU A 171 -5.21 5.27 13.37
C LEU A 171 -6.02 6.41 14.02
N ASN A 172 -5.68 7.67 13.73
CA ASN A 172 -6.51 8.82 14.09
C ASN A 172 -7.92 8.72 13.49
N PHE A 173 -8.02 8.38 12.20
CA PHE A 173 -9.30 8.23 11.52
C PHE A 173 -10.12 7.06 12.07
N VAL A 174 -9.55 5.85 12.10
CA VAL A 174 -10.31 4.64 12.51
C VAL A 174 -10.71 4.68 13.97
N SER A 175 -9.90 5.24 14.87
CA SER A 175 -10.26 5.38 16.29
C SER A 175 -11.54 6.19 16.48
N GLN A 176 -11.65 7.33 15.77
CA GLN A 176 -12.85 8.16 15.77
C GLN A 176 -14.04 7.47 15.07
N MET A 177 -13.80 6.72 13.99
CA MET A 177 -14.86 6.00 13.27
C MET A 177 -15.50 4.85 14.07
N ILE A 178 -14.72 4.19 14.95
CA ILE A 178 -15.25 3.13 15.83
C ILE A 178 -15.72 3.68 17.18
N ALA A 179 -15.35 4.92 17.52
CA ALA A 179 -15.77 5.65 18.70
C ALA A 179 -15.56 4.91 20.03
N VAL A 180 -14.48 4.13 20.15
CA VAL A 180 -14.06 3.50 21.41
C VAL A 180 -13.22 4.52 22.22
N PRO A 181 -13.72 5.06 23.34
CA PRO A 181 -13.09 6.22 24.00
C PRO A 181 -11.64 5.98 24.43
N ALA A 182 -11.34 4.79 24.99
CA ALA A 182 -9.99 4.44 25.42
C ALA A 182 -9.01 4.37 24.24
N PHE A 183 -9.47 3.90 23.07
CA PHE A 183 -8.65 3.85 21.87
C PHE A 183 -8.40 5.24 21.29
N CYS A 184 -9.44 6.10 21.22
CA CYS A 184 -9.28 7.50 20.84
C CYS A 184 -8.28 8.24 21.73
N GLN A 185 -8.35 8.04 23.05
CA GLN A 185 -7.43 8.64 24.02
C GLN A 185 -5.99 8.16 23.79
N HIS A 186 -5.78 6.86 23.59
CA HIS A 186 -4.45 6.33 23.31
C HIS A 186 -3.86 6.93 22.03
N VAL A 187 -4.64 6.95 20.94
CA VAL A 187 -4.19 7.48 19.65
C VAL A 187 -3.88 8.97 19.74
N THR A 188 -4.75 9.75 20.40
CA THR A 188 -4.54 11.20 20.61
C THR A 188 -3.24 11.46 21.36
N LYS A 189 -2.99 10.71 22.45
CA LYS A 189 -1.76 10.85 23.24
C LYS A 189 -0.50 10.58 22.41
N VAL A 190 -0.49 9.54 21.57
CA VAL A 190 0.67 9.25 20.70
C VAL A 190 0.89 10.38 19.69
N ILE A 191 -0.18 10.94 19.12
CA ILE A 191 -0.11 12.07 18.18
C ILE A 191 0.42 13.34 18.86
N GLU A 192 -0.01 13.63 20.08
CA GLU A 192 0.49 14.76 20.88
C GLU A 192 2.01 14.64 21.13
N ILE A 193 2.48 13.46 21.56
CA ILE A 193 3.91 13.23 21.80
C ILE A 193 4.71 13.35 20.49
N ARG A 194 4.20 12.78 19.37
CA ARG A 194 4.83 12.96 18.05
C ARG A 194 4.89 14.42 17.63
N THR A 195 3.85 15.21 17.94
CA THR A 195 3.83 16.65 17.62
C THR A 195 4.96 17.40 18.32
N MET A 196 5.28 17.01 19.56
CA MET A 196 6.32 17.66 20.36
C MET A 196 7.73 17.15 20.04
N GLU A 197 7.90 15.84 19.84
CA GLU A 197 9.22 15.20 19.84
C GLU A 197 9.67 14.65 18.48
N ALA A 198 8.72 14.27 17.61
CA ALA A 198 9.02 13.65 16.33
C ALA A 198 8.00 14.06 15.24
N PRO A 199 7.91 15.37 14.91
CA PRO A 199 6.87 15.88 14.01
C PRO A 199 6.92 15.25 12.62
N TYR A 200 8.10 14.80 12.17
CA TYR A 200 8.28 14.06 10.90
C TYR A 200 7.57 12.69 10.86
N PHE A 201 7.00 12.20 11.95
CA PHE A 201 6.08 11.05 11.95
C PHE A 201 4.62 11.43 11.71
N LEU A 202 4.34 12.70 11.41
CA LEU A 202 3.00 13.22 11.14
C LEU A 202 2.90 13.78 9.72
N PRO A 203 1.76 13.57 9.03
CA PRO A 203 1.59 13.96 7.63
C PRO A 203 1.77 15.47 7.41
N GLU A 204 1.40 16.30 8.39
CA GLU A 204 1.52 17.75 8.30
C GLU A 204 2.96 18.22 8.17
N HIS A 205 3.95 17.41 8.52
CA HIS A 205 5.36 17.82 8.50
C HIS A 205 6.17 17.05 7.45
N ILE A 206 6.03 15.71 7.36
CA ILE A 206 6.86 14.91 6.45
C ILE A 206 6.68 15.29 4.99
N PHE A 207 5.48 15.74 4.61
CA PHE A 207 5.14 16.14 3.25
C PHE A 207 5.27 17.65 2.98
N ARG A 208 5.85 18.43 3.92
CA ARG A 208 6.20 19.83 3.64
C ARG A 208 7.51 19.92 2.86
N ASP A 209 7.60 20.97 2.05
CA ASP A 209 8.87 21.37 1.46
C ASP A 209 9.94 21.58 2.55
N LYS A 210 11.13 21.00 2.35
CA LYS A 210 12.28 21.08 3.26
C LYS A 210 12.03 20.48 4.66
N CYS A 211 11.25 19.39 4.75
CA CYS A 211 11.14 18.63 6.00
C CYS A 211 12.51 18.17 6.52
N MET A 212 12.77 18.40 7.81
CA MET A 212 13.97 17.93 8.49
C MET A 212 13.79 16.47 8.93
N LEU A 213 14.44 15.56 8.22
CA LEU A 213 14.40 14.12 8.53
C LEU A 213 15.38 13.77 9.67
N PRO A 214 15.02 12.81 10.53
CA PRO A 214 15.94 12.31 11.54
C PRO A 214 17.09 11.53 10.91
N LYS A 215 18.22 11.43 11.62
CA LYS A 215 19.36 10.61 11.17
C LYS A 215 19.15 9.11 11.41
N SER A 216 18.37 8.74 12.43
CA SER A 216 18.06 7.35 12.80
C SER A 216 16.78 7.30 13.61
N LEU A 217 16.08 6.16 13.57
CA LEU A 217 14.91 5.89 14.40
C LEU A 217 15.21 5.07 15.67
N GLU A 218 16.44 4.55 15.82
CA GLU A 218 16.82 3.60 16.89
C GLU A 218 16.73 4.16 18.31
N LYS A 219 16.78 5.49 18.45
CA LYS A 219 16.80 6.19 19.74
C LYS A 219 15.43 6.69 20.20
N HIS A 220 14.37 6.39 19.46
CA HIS A 220 13.04 6.87 19.80
C HIS A 220 12.44 6.12 20.98
N ASP A 221 11.82 6.88 21.89
CA ASP A 221 11.02 6.33 22.97
C ASP A 221 9.82 5.56 22.38
N LYS A 222 9.48 4.43 23.01
CA LYS A 222 8.31 3.60 22.67
C LYS A 222 7.00 4.39 22.77
N ASN A 223 6.96 5.48 23.53
CA ASN A 223 5.81 6.37 23.62
C ASN A 223 5.46 7.09 22.31
N LEU A 224 6.38 7.13 21.34
CA LEU A 224 6.14 7.63 19.99
C LEU A 224 5.44 6.60 19.08
N TYR A 225 5.31 5.35 19.52
CA TYR A 225 4.77 4.26 18.71
C TYR A 225 3.40 3.82 19.19
N PHE A 226 2.58 3.38 18.24
CA PHE A 226 1.33 2.72 18.53
C PHE A 226 1.64 1.27 18.95
N LEU A 227 1.60 1.00 20.25
CA LEU A 227 1.98 -0.31 20.80
C LEU A 227 0.81 -1.28 20.77
N THR A 228 1.01 -2.48 20.22
CA THR A 228 -0.02 -3.51 20.08
C THR A 228 -0.73 -3.82 21.40
N ASN A 229 0.01 -3.94 22.50
CA ASN A 229 -0.57 -4.19 23.82
C ASN A 229 -1.45 -3.04 24.32
N LYS A 230 -1.07 -1.78 24.06
CA LYS A 230 -1.87 -0.60 24.44
C LYS A 230 -3.13 -0.47 23.60
N ILE A 231 -3.04 -0.76 22.31
CA ILE A 231 -4.21 -0.85 21.43
C ILE A 231 -5.15 -1.97 21.91
N ALA A 232 -4.59 -3.16 22.18
CA ALA A 232 -5.34 -4.30 22.67
C ALA A 232 -6.08 -4.00 23.98
N GLU A 233 -5.38 -3.41 24.96
CA GLU A 233 -5.96 -2.93 26.22
C GLU A 233 -7.10 -1.94 25.96
N SER A 234 -6.91 -0.99 25.03
CA SER A 234 -7.89 0.06 24.75
C SER A 234 -9.15 -0.42 24.02
N LEU A 235 -9.08 -1.54 23.30
CA LEU A 235 -10.21 -2.16 22.60
C LEU A 235 -10.89 -3.26 23.42
N GLY A 236 -10.27 -3.66 24.55
CA GLY A 236 -10.80 -4.68 25.45
C GLY A 236 -12.24 -4.38 25.88
N GLY A 237 -13.10 -5.41 25.87
CA GLY A 237 -14.50 -5.29 26.27
C GLY A 237 -15.41 -4.53 25.28
N SER A 238 -14.90 -4.07 24.13
CA SER A 238 -15.66 -3.27 23.16
C SER A 238 -16.22 -4.09 21.98
N GLY A 239 -16.31 -5.41 22.11
CA GLY A 239 -16.82 -6.32 21.07
C GLY A 239 -15.85 -6.64 19.93
N TYR A 240 -14.64 -6.08 19.95
CA TYR A 240 -13.56 -6.39 19.00
C TYR A 240 -12.73 -7.59 19.47
N SER A 241 -12.33 -8.46 18.52
CA SER A 241 -11.49 -9.63 18.82
C SER A 241 -10.04 -9.22 19.03
N VAL A 242 -9.72 -8.83 20.26
CA VAL A 242 -8.38 -8.37 20.66
C VAL A 242 -7.32 -9.48 20.53
N GLU A 243 -7.72 -10.75 20.70
CA GLU A 243 -6.82 -11.90 20.52
C GLU A 243 -6.16 -11.92 19.14
N ARG A 244 -6.89 -11.53 18.08
CA ARG A 244 -6.35 -11.45 16.72
C ARG A 244 -5.30 -10.36 16.55
N LEU A 245 -5.29 -9.30 17.37
CA LEU A 245 -4.25 -8.26 17.33
C LEU A 245 -2.88 -8.79 17.74
N SER A 246 -2.84 -9.86 18.57
CA SER A 246 -1.57 -10.47 19.01
C SER A 246 -0.83 -11.20 17.88
N ALA A 247 -1.55 -11.66 16.86
CA ALA A 247 -0.96 -12.24 15.66
C ALA A 247 -0.55 -11.12 14.70
N PRO A 248 0.74 -10.94 14.37
CA PRO A 248 1.15 -9.91 13.41
C PRO A 248 0.51 -10.15 12.04
N TYR A 249 0.27 -9.08 11.29
CA TYR A 249 -0.11 -9.22 9.89
C TYR A 249 1.08 -9.73 9.09
N VAL A 250 0.86 -10.75 8.25
CA VAL A 250 1.88 -11.29 7.35
C VAL A 250 1.30 -11.26 5.94
N PRO A 251 1.91 -10.52 4.99
CA PRO A 251 1.45 -10.51 3.60
C PRO A 251 1.59 -11.90 2.99
N GLN A 252 0.50 -12.43 2.45
CA GLN A 252 0.52 -13.76 1.82
C GLN A 252 1.27 -13.71 0.49
N VAL A 253 2.16 -14.68 0.27
CA VAL A 253 2.87 -14.83 -1.01
C VAL A 253 1.88 -15.34 -2.06
N THR A 254 1.81 -14.64 -3.19
CA THR A 254 0.97 -15.01 -4.34
C THR A 254 1.81 -15.70 -5.41
N ASP A 255 1.17 -16.37 -6.38
CA ASP A 255 1.91 -17.02 -7.47
C ASP A 255 2.66 -16.00 -8.35
N GLU A 256 2.23 -14.73 -8.40
CA GLU A 256 2.95 -13.65 -9.07
C GLU A 256 4.33 -13.38 -8.43
N ASP A 257 4.46 -13.50 -7.10
CA ASP A 257 5.72 -13.35 -6.38
C ASP A 257 6.72 -14.46 -6.70
N ARG A 258 6.21 -15.66 -7.00
CA ARG A 258 7.03 -16.79 -7.43
C ARG A 258 7.56 -16.58 -8.84
N LEU A 259 6.79 -15.89 -9.69
CA LEU A 259 7.15 -15.59 -11.06
C LEU A 259 8.09 -14.38 -11.16
N SER A 260 7.91 -13.33 -10.37
CA SER A 260 8.83 -12.18 -10.30
C SER A 260 10.22 -12.60 -9.78
N ARG A 261 10.27 -13.45 -8.75
CA ARG A 261 11.53 -14.07 -8.29
C ARG A 261 12.19 -14.97 -9.34
N ARG A 262 11.40 -15.66 -10.18
CA ARG A 262 11.94 -16.45 -11.31
C ARG A 262 12.49 -15.57 -12.42
N LYS A 263 11.87 -14.41 -12.72
CA LYS A 263 12.42 -13.44 -13.68
C LYS A 263 13.77 -12.90 -13.23
N SER A 264 13.91 -12.55 -11.94
CA SER A 264 15.18 -12.13 -11.33
C SER A 264 16.32 -13.16 -11.49
N ILE A 265 16.02 -14.47 -11.40
CA ILE A 265 17.02 -15.53 -11.60
C ILE A 265 17.41 -15.71 -13.08
N VAL A 266 16.46 -15.60 -14.01
CA VAL A 266 16.73 -15.82 -15.44
C VAL A 266 17.45 -14.62 -16.08
N ASP A 267 17.17 -13.40 -15.62
CA ASP A 267 17.85 -12.17 -16.09
C ASP A 267 19.32 -12.11 -15.66
N THR A 268 19.73 -12.89 -14.65
CA THR A 268 21.15 -12.98 -14.25
C THR A 268 21.94 -14.02 -15.07
N VAL A 269 21.27 -14.83 -15.90
CA VAL A 269 21.92 -15.93 -16.67
C VAL A 269 21.90 -15.67 -18.19
N SER A 270 21.37 -14.54 -18.66
CA SER A 270 21.18 -14.29 -20.11
C SER A 270 21.83 -13.00 -20.62
N ILE A 271 23.07 -12.73 -20.21
CA ILE A 271 23.98 -11.81 -20.92
C ILE A 271 25.34 -12.49 -21.09
N GLN A 272 25.41 -13.42 -22.05
CA GLN A 272 26.64 -13.78 -22.77
C GLN A 272 26.20 -14.52 -24.05
N VAL A 273 25.81 -13.72 -25.04
CA VAL A 273 25.84 -14.16 -26.44
C VAL A 273 26.80 -13.21 -27.13
N ASP A 274 28.08 -13.56 -27.08
CA ASP A 274 29.09 -12.90 -27.90
C ASP A 274 28.73 -13.10 -29.37
N ILE A 275 28.56 -11.97 -30.04
CA ILE A 275 28.40 -11.86 -31.48
C ILE A 275 29.74 -12.23 -32.11
N LEU A 276 29.90 -13.49 -32.52
CA LEU A 276 30.99 -13.89 -33.41
C LEU A 276 30.52 -13.73 -34.87
N SER A 277 30.84 -12.56 -35.40
CA SER A 277 31.31 -12.28 -36.76
C SER A 277 31.01 -13.33 -37.85
N ASN A 278 30.18 -12.92 -38.81
CA ASN A 278 30.09 -13.47 -40.16
C ASN A 278 31.48 -13.65 -40.80
N SER A 279 31.90 -14.90 -41.01
CA SER A 279 32.92 -15.27 -41.98
C SER A 279 32.29 -16.17 -43.04
N ILE A 280 32.32 -15.66 -44.28
CA ILE A 280 31.87 -16.25 -45.54
C ILE A 280 32.57 -17.62 -45.77
N PRO A 281 31.90 -18.64 -46.33
CA PRO A 281 32.57 -19.88 -46.72
C PRO A 281 33.28 -19.68 -48.07
N SER A 282 34.60 -19.85 -48.09
CA SER A 282 35.39 -19.99 -49.31
C SER A 282 35.45 -21.47 -49.69
N ASP A 283 34.82 -21.80 -50.82
CA ASP A 283 34.91 -23.11 -51.46
C ASP A 283 36.31 -23.34 -52.05
N ASP A 284 36.71 -24.59 -51.94
CA ASP A 284 37.94 -25.21 -52.38
C ASP A 284 38.06 -25.21 -53.91
N MET A 285 39.26 -24.94 -54.46
CA MET A 285 39.96 -25.83 -55.40
C MET A 285 41.07 -25.14 -56.20
N SER A 286 42.23 -25.81 -56.15
CA SER A 286 43.21 -25.97 -57.24
C SER A 286 44.14 -24.81 -57.62
N THR A 287 45.34 -24.86 -57.05
CA THR A 287 46.59 -24.51 -57.73
C THR A 287 46.72 -25.22 -59.08
N ARG A 288 46.96 -24.46 -60.16
CA ARG A 288 47.95 -24.79 -61.21
C ARG A 288 48.26 -23.59 -62.12
N VAL A 289 49.49 -23.08 -61.94
CA VAL A 289 50.49 -22.68 -62.97
C VAL A 289 50.12 -21.56 -63.97
N TYR A 290 50.75 -20.39 -63.77
CA TYR A 290 51.03 -19.28 -64.71
C TYR A 290 52.12 -19.66 -65.75
N PRO A 291 52.51 -18.79 -66.72
CA PRO A 291 51.86 -17.70 -67.50
C PRO A 291 52.30 -17.81 -69.02
N PRO A 292 52.57 -16.73 -69.79
CA PRO A 292 51.86 -15.47 -70.14
C PRO A 292 51.47 -15.48 -71.65
N GLU A 293 50.76 -14.52 -72.24
CA GLU A 293 51.29 -13.26 -72.82
C GLU A 293 50.15 -12.53 -73.57
N LEU A 294 50.23 -11.18 -73.52
CA LEU A 294 49.59 -10.13 -74.35
C LEU A 294 48.08 -9.88 -74.22
#